data_AF-A0A510PCP3-F1
#
_entry.id   AF-A0A510PCP3-F1
#
_cell.length_a   1.000
_cell.length_b   1.000
_cell.length_c   1.000
_cell.angle_alpha   90.00
_cell.angle_beta   90.00
_cell.angle_gamma   90.00
#
_symmetry.space_group_name_H-M   'P 1'
#
loop_
_entity.id
_entity.type
_entity.pdbx_description
1 polymer ?
#
loop_
_entity_poly.entity_id
_entity_poly.type
_entity_poly.pdbx_seq_one_letter_code
_entity_poly.pdbx_strand_id
1 'polypeptide(L)' 'MVYYPIPLHLQPVYQYLGYKKGDLPVAELASEKVLSLPMFPDLSFEEQQQVAYALKDCLHSS' A
#
# COMPACT_ATOMS: atom_id res chain seq x y z
N MET A 1 4.06 -0.86 5.86
CA MET A 1 2.67 -0.59 6.28
C MET A 1 1.80 -0.59 5.03
N VAL A 2 0.57 -1.10 5.08
CA VAL A 2 -0.37 -1.02 3.94
C VAL A 2 -1.20 0.25 4.10
N TYR A 3 -1.19 1.12 3.09
CA TYR A 3 -1.90 2.39 3.12
C TYR A 3 -2.49 2.72 1.75
N TYR A 4 -3.80 2.71 1.53
CA TYR A 4 -4.90 2.29 2.41
C TYR A 4 -5.40 0.89 2.01
N PRO A 5 -5.71 -0.02 2.96
CA PRO A 5 -6.11 -1.39 2.65
C PRO A 5 -7.53 -1.53 2.10
N ILE A 6 -8.37 -0.50 2.24
CA ILE A 6 -9.75 -0.48 1.73
C ILE A 6 -9.92 0.79 0.90
N PRO A 7 -10.30 0.69 -0.39
CA PRO A 7 -10.52 1.86 -1.23
C PRO A 7 -11.77 2.61 -0.76
N LEU A 8 -11.78 3.94 -0.96
CA LEU A 8 -12.80 4.82 -0.37
C LEU A 8 -14.24 4.38 -0.65
N HIS A 9 -14.55 3.96 -1.87
CA HIS A 9 -15.91 3.56 -2.27
C HIS A 9 -16.44 2.31 -1.56
N LEU A 10 -15.56 1.52 -0.94
CA LEU A 10 -15.92 0.35 -0.15
C LEU A 10 -15.91 0.61 1.37
N GLN A 11 -15.53 1.81 1.81
CA GLN A 11 -15.56 2.14 3.23
C GLN A 11 -17.00 2.30 3.74
N PRO A 12 -17.32 1.85 4.96
CA PRO A 12 -18.69 1.92 5.51
C PRO A 12 -19.31 3.32 5.48
N VAL A 13 -18.52 4.37 5.71
CA VAL A 13 -19.00 5.76 5.70
C VAL A 13 -19.55 6.20 4.35
N TYR A 14 -19.12 5.58 3.24
CA TYR A 14 -19.54 5.92 1.88
C TYR A 14 -20.61 4.98 1.30
N GLN A 15 -21.18 4.06 2.09
CA GLN A 15 -22.20 3.11 1.61
C GLN A 15 -23.41 3.81 0.97
N TYR A 16 -23.76 5.00 1.45
CA TYR A 16 -24.89 5.79 0.91
C TYR A 16 -24.70 6.23 -0.56
N LEU A 17 -23.47 6.17 -1.10
CA LEU A 17 -23.18 6.47 -2.50
C LEU A 17 -23.49 5.30 -3.44
N GLY A 18 -23.75 4.10 -2.92
CA GLY A 18 -24.23 2.94 -3.70
C GLY A 18 -23.19 2.20 -4.54
N TYR A 19 -21.91 2.56 -4.44
CA TYR A 19 -20.81 1.85 -5.11
C TYR A 19 -20.61 0.43 -4.58
N LYS A 20 -20.10 -0.44 -5.45
CA LYS A 20 -19.81 -1.85 -5.19
C LYS A 20 -18.41 -2.22 -5.66
N LYS A 21 -17.93 -3.38 -5.19
CA LYS A 21 -16.66 -3.94 -5.68
C LYS A 21 -16.76 -4.17 -7.19
N GLY A 22 -15.74 -3.76 -7.93
CA GLY A 22 -15.67 -3.77 -9.38
C GLY A 22 -16.02 -2.44 -10.04
N ASP A 23 -16.64 -1.49 -9.33
CA ASP A 23 -17.02 -0.19 -9.93
C ASP A 23 -15.80 0.72 -10.14
N LEU A 24 -14.78 0.61 -9.27
CA LEU A 24 -13.53 1.38 -9.35
C LEU A 24 -12.29 0.45 -9.30
N PRO A 25 -12.06 -0.35 -10.36
CA PRO A 25 -11.07 -1.43 -10.35
C PRO A 25 -9.62 -0.95 -10.14
N VAL A 26 -9.29 0.26 -10.61
CA VAL A 26 -7.96 0.85 -10.40
C VAL A 26 -7.73 1.20 -8.93
N ALA A 27 -8.74 1.73 -8.25
CA ALA A 27 -8.65 2.05 -6.82
C ALA A 27 -8.54 0.77 -5.97
N GLU A 28 -9.29 -0.26 -6.33
CA GLU A 28 -9.24 -1.59 -5.69
C GLU A 28 -7.85 -2.20 -5.85
N LEU A 29 -7.34 -2.26 -7.08
CA LEU A 29 -6.01 -2.78 -7.36
C LEU A 29 -4.91 -2.03 -6.61
N ALA A 30 -5.02 -0.70 -6.53
CA ALA A 30 -4.07 0.12 -5.77
C ALA A 30 -4.08 -0.25 -4.28
N SER A 31 -5.26 -0.37 -3.66
CA SER A 31 -5.38 -0.76 -2.25
C SER A 31 -4.84 -2.17 -1.96
N GLU A 32 -5.00 -3.10 -2.91
CA GLU A 32 -4.56 -4.49 -2.77
C GLU A 32 -3.04 -4.66 -2.95
N LYS A 33 -2.38 -3.78 -3.73
CA LYS A 33 -0.96 -3.93 -4.10
C LYS A 33 0.00 -2.93 -3.46
N VAL A 34 -0.51 -1.87 -2.83
CA VAL A 34 0.35 -0.82 -2.27
C VAL A 34 1.08 -1.30 -1.01
N LEU A 35 2.36 -0.98 -0.95
CA LEU A 35 3.19 -1.10 0.23
C LEU A 35 3.92 0.22 0.47
N SER A 36 3.77 0.79 1.66
CA SER A 36 4.51 1.99 2.06
C SER A 36 5.79 1.59 2.79
N LEU A 37 6.92 2.08 2.26
CA LEU A 37 8.25 1.94 2.84
C LEU A 37 8.60 3.16 3.71
N PRO A 38 9.49 3.02 4.70
CA PRO A 38 9.99 4.15 5.48
C PRO A 38 10.61 5.23 4.58
N MET A 39 10.12 6.46 4.71
CA MET A 39 10.63 7.64 3.99
C MET A 39 10.33 8.89 4.83
N PHE A 40 11.34 9.41 5.51
CA PHE A 40 11.25 10.62 6.34
C PHE A 40 12.63 11.31 6.46
N PRO A 41 12.70 12.61 6.80
CA PRO A 41 13.94 13.39 6.72
C PRO A 41 15.11 12.84 7.55
N ASP A 42 14.82 12.27 8.72
CA ASP A 42 15.83 11.76 9.65
C ASP A 42 16.30 10.33 9.36
N LEU A 43 15.86 9.73 8.23
CA LEU A 43 16.21 8.36 7.86
C LEU A 43 17.67 8.30 7.42
N SER A 44 18.51 7.60 8.20
CA SER A 44 19.93 7.46 7.92
C SER A 44 20.19 6.62 6.65
N PHE A 45 21.38 6.76 6.08
CA PHE A 45 21.78 5.96 4.92
C PHE A 45 21.80 4.46 5.23
N GLU A 46 22.18 4.07 6.45
CA GLU A 46 22.20 2.67 6.87
C GLU A 46 20.77 2.09 6.94
N GLU A 47 19.82 2.83 7.51
CA GLU A 47 18.41 2.41 7.55
C GLU A 47 17.81 2.32 6.15
N GLN A 48 18.14 3.26 5.24
CA GLN A 48 17.74 3.18 3.83
C GLN A 48 18.27 1.90 3.17
N GLN A 49 19.53 1.54 3.41
CA GLN A 49 20.13 0.31 2.90
C GLN A 49 19.44 -0.93 3.47
N GLN A 50 19.15 -0.97 4.77
CA GLN A 50 18.43 -2.08 5.39
C GLN A 50 17.06 -2.30 4.72
N VAL A 51 16.30 -1.25 4.47
CA VAL A 51 15.00 -1.33 3.76
C VAL A 51 15.19 -1.87 2.34
N ALA A 52 16.19 -1.36 1.61
CA ALA A 52 16.45 -1.78 0.23
C ALA A 52 16.88 -3.26 0.14
N TYR A 53 17.77 -3.72 1.03
CA TYR A 53 18.21 -5.11 1.07
C TYR A 53 17.09 -6.05 1.48
N ALA A 54 16.32 -5.71 2.52
CA ALA A 54 15.16 -6.52 2.92
C ALA A 54 14.15 -6.67 1.79
N LEU A 55 13.87 -5.59 1.03
CA LEU A 55 12.99 -5.66 -0.13
C LEU A 55 13.56 -6.57 -1.23
N LYS A 56 14.86 -6.44 -1.51
CA LYS A 56 15.55 -7.26 -2.51
C LYS A 56 15.49 -8.75 -2.12
N ASP A 57 15.75 -9.08 -0.87
CA ASP A 57 15.74 -10.45 -0.36
C ASP A 57 14.34 -11.08 -0.46
N CYS A 58 13.29 -10.33 -0.10
CA CYS A 58 11.90 -10.77 -0.26
C CYS A 58 11.52 -11.08 -1.72
N LEU A 59 12.09 -10.35 -2.68
CA LEU A 59 11.81 -10.54 -4.11
C LEU A 59 12.61 -11.69 -4.75
N HIS A 60 13.77 -12.03 -4.20
CA HIS A 60 14.61 -13.14 -4.69
C HIS A 60 14.34 -14.48 -3.98
N SER A 61 13.65 -14.49 -2.85
CA SER A 61 13.31 -15.71 -2.11
C SER A 61 12.07 -16.45 -2.68
N SER A 62 11.81 -16.32 -3.99
CA SER A 62 10.69 -16.95 -4.71
C SER A 62 11.15 -18.10 -5.60
#